data_AF-A0A9Q1H0D1-F1
#
_entry.id   AF-A0A9Q1H0D1-F1
#
_cell.length_a   1.000
_cell.length_b   1.000
_cell.length_c   1.000
_cell.angle_alpha   90.00
_cell.angle_beta   90.00
_cell.angle_gamma   90.00
#
_symmetry.space_group_name_H-M   'P 1'
#
loop_
_entity.id
_entity.type
_entity.pdbx_description
1 polymer ?
#
loop_
_entity_poly.entity_id
_entity_poly.type
_entity_poly.pdbx_seq_one_letter_code
_entity_poly.pdbx_strand_id
1 'polypeptide(L)'
;MCDVKVAKAMSGAECWKTTKRLTVSKLTDRKITDDFSRDLDAKMSELPTVPINIKEQWASVRDTVYSVALEYFGRAKRKHQA
;
A
#
# COMPACT_ATOMS: atom_id res chain seq x y z
N MET A 1 -3.44 27.33 23.75
CA MET A 1 -4.31 26.27 24.29
C MET A 1 -4.10 25.04 23.44
N CYS A 2 -3.42 24.05 24.01
CA CYS A 2 -3.00 22.83 23.34
C CYS A 2 -3.74 21.67 24.02
N ASP A 3 -4.73 21.12 23.34
CA ASP A 3 -5.54 19.98 23.78
C ASP A 3 -5.78 19.14 22.50
N VAL A 4 -5.49 17.84 22.39
CA VAL A 4 -5.65 16.75 23.36
C VAL A 4 -4.55 15.69 23.18
N LYS A 5 -4.00 15.25 24.31
CA LYS A 5 -3.17 14.04 24.51
C LYS A 5 -3.98 12.76 24.28
N VAL A 6 -3.45 11.79 23.52
CA VAL A 6 -3.38 10.38 23.95
C VAL A 6 -2.11 9.74 23.39
N ALA A 7 -1.11 9.57 24.26
CA ALA A 7 0.07 8.74 24.05
C ALA A 7 0.19 7.79 25.25
N LYS A 8 -0.24 6.53 25.09
CA LYS A 8 -0.05 5.36 25.99
C LYS A 8 -0.83 4.19 25.36
N ALA A 9 -0.43 2.93 25.24
CA ALA A 9 0.82 2.17 25.21
C ALA A 9 0.44 0.74 24.75
N MET A 10 1.45 -0.12 24.51
CA MET A 10 1.45 -1.60 24.63
C MET A 10 1.31 -2.48 23.37
N SER A 11 2.32 -3.35 23.26
CA SER A 11 2.45 -4.61 22.51
C SER A 11 3.07 -4.54 21.11
N GLY A 12 4.23 -5.20 20.99
CA GLY A 12 5.05 -5.28 19.80
C GLY A 12 4.34 -5.93 18.63
N ALA A 13 4.10 -5.13 17.60
CA ALA A 13 4.04 -5.57 16.21
C ALA A 13 4.51 -4.35 15.40
N GLU A 14 5.76 -4.39 14.97
CA GLU A 14 6.35 -3.34 14.16
C GLU A 14 5.59 -3.14 12.85
N CYS A 15 5.63 -1.89 12.38
CA CYS A 15 5.51 -1.49 10.98
C CYS A 15 4.13 -1.47 10.31
N TRP A 16 3.21 -0.65 10.81
CA TRP A 16 2.25 0.03 9.94
C TRP A 16 2.82 1.31 9.30
N LYS A 17 4.17 1.40 9.16
CA LYS A 17 4.88 2.60 8.69
C LYS A 17 4.21 3.13 7.42
N THR A 18 3.50 4.23 7.62
CA THR A 18 2.78 5.08 6.68
C THR A 18 2.96 4.66 5.23
N THR A 19 1.99 3.89 4.73
CA THR A 19 1.82 3.59 3.32
C THR A 19 2.14 4.83 2.50
N LYS A 20 3.18 4.74 1.66
CA LYS A 20 3.61 5.84 0.80
C LYS A 20 2.39 6.30 0.00
N ARG A 21 1.96 7.55 0.19
CA ARG A 21 0.79 8.10 -0.52
C ARG A 21 1.02 7.96 -2.02
N LEU A 22 0.05 7.38 -2.73
CA LEU A 22 0.09 7.18 -4.17
C LEU A 22 -0.54 8.38 -4.89
N THR A 23 -0.12 8.63 -6.13
CA THR A 23 -0.71 9.68 -6.96
C THR A 23 -1.99 9.17 -7.61
N VAL A 24 -3.13 9.38 -6.94
CA VAL A 24 -4.44 8.91 -7.40
C VAL A 24 -4.93 9.59 -8.68
N SER A 25 -4.35 10.73 -9.08
CA SER A 25 -4.69 11.36 -10.36
C SER A 25 -4.27 10.55 -11.59
N LYS A 26 -3.40 9.54 -11.42
CA LYS A 26 -3.04 8.62 -12.50
C LYS A 26 -4.07 7.49 -12.70
N LEU A 27 -5.02 7.31 -11.77
CA LEU A 27 -6.10 6.32 -11.88
C LEU A 27 -7.15 6.70 -12.94
N THR A 28 -7.14 7.93 -13.44
CA THR A 28 -8.03 8.35 -14.53
C THR A 28 -7.50 7.96 -15.90
N ASP A 29 -6.20 7.62 -16.00
CA ASP A 29 -5.63 7.12 -17.24
C ASP A 29 -6.01 5.64 -17.38
N ARG A 30 -6.90 5.38 -18.34
CA ARG A 30 -7.44 4.05 -18.58
C ARG A 30 -6.36 3.05 -18.96
N LYS A 31 -5.35 3.46 -19.75
CA LYS A 31 -4.26 2.58 -20.15
C LYS A 31 -3.44 2.16 -18.93
N ILE A 32 -3.06 3.12 -18.09
CA ILE A 32 -2.31 2.86 -16.85
C ILE A 32 -3.11 1.93 -15.93
N THR A 33 -4.43 2.13 -15.84
CA THR A 33 -5.31 1.34 -14.97
C THR A 33 -5.50 -0.08 -15.48
N ASP A 34 -5.64 -0.27 -16.79
CA ASP A 34 -5.78 -1.59 -17.42
C ASP A 34 -4.47 -2.40 -17.29
N ASP A 35 -3.31 -1.76 -17.54
CA ASP A 35 -2.00 -2.39 -17.38
C ASP A 35 -1.74 -2.74 -15.89
N PHE A 36 -2.06 -1.82 -14.97
CA PHE A 36 -1.99 -2.09 -13.52
C PHE A 36 -2.86 -3.29 -13.13
N SER A 37 -4.09 -3.37 -13.62
CA SER A 37 -5.00 -4.46 -13.28
C SER A 37 -4.49 -5.81 -13.76
N ARG A 38 -3.95 -5.87 -14.99
CA ARG A 38 -3.39 -7.10 -15.56
C ARG A 38 -2.18 -7.58 -14.78
N ASP A 39 -1.26 -6.68 -14.45
CA ASP A 39 -0.05 -7.03 -13.72
C ASP A 39 -0.34 -7.39 -12.27
N LEU A 40 -1.31 -6.71 -11.64
CA LEU A 40 -1.76 -7.06 -10.29
C LEU A 40 -2.35 -8.48 -10.26
N ASP A 41 -3.17 -8.83 -11.24
CA ASP A 41 -3.80 -10.17 -11.32
C ASP A 41 -2.76 -11.29 -11.49
N ALA A 42 -1.75 -11.05 -12.34
CA ALA A 42 -0.62 -11.96 -12.50
C ALA A 42 0.14 -12.14 -11.17
N LYS A 43 0.44 -11.03 -10.48
CA LYS A 43 1.19 -11.05 -9.20
C LYS A 43 0.38 -11.64 -8.04
N MET A 44 -0.94 -11.48 -8.05
CA MET A 44 -1.83 -12.11 -7.07
C MET A 44 -1.91 -13.61 -7.25
N SER A 45 -1.86 -14.09 -8.49
CA SER A 45 -1.84 -15.52 -8.83
C SER A 45 -0.54 -16.22 -8.40
N GLU A 46 0.56 -15.47 -8.26
CA GLU A 46 1.85 -15.96 -7.76
C GLU A 46 1.89 -16.08 -6.21
N LEU A 47 0.89 -15.55 -5.49
CA LEU A 47 0.88 -15.58 -4.03
C LEU A 47 0.61 -16.98 -3.48
N PRO A 48 1.26 -17.38 -2.38
CA PRO A 48 1.01 -18.66 -1.74
C PRO A 48 -0.45 -18.77 -1.28
N THR A 49 -1.15 -19.78 -1.79
CA THR A 49 -2.57 -20.07 -1.51
C THR A 49 -2.79 -20.88 -0.23
N VAL A 50 -1.73 -21.43 0.36
CA VAL A 50 -1.79 -22.21 1.60
C VAL A 50 -1.17 -21.41 2.74
N PRO A 51 -1.97 -20.76 3.59
CA PRO A 51 -1.42 -20.03 4.73
C PRO A 51 -1.08 -20.96 5.88
N ILE A 52 0.12 -20.75 6.44
CA ILE A 52 0.44 -21.18 7.81
C ILE A 52 -0.11 -20.11 8.79
N ASN A 53 -0.25 -18.86 8.35
CA ASN A 53 -0.70 -17.72 9.17
C ASN A 53 -1.46 -16.66 8.33
N ILE A 54 -2.71 -16.36 8.70
CA ILE A 54 -3.56 -15.37 8.01
C ILE A 54 -2.93 -13.96 8.03
N LYS A 55 -2.22 -13.59 9.10
CA LYS A 55 -1.59 -12.27 9.21
C LYS A 55 -0.48 -12.08 8.17
N GLU A 56 0.32 -13.11 7.96
CA GLU A 56 1.40 -13.11 6.96
C GLU A 56 0.84 -13.09 5.54
N GLN A 57 -0.22 -13.86 5.28
CA GLN A 57 -0.89 -13.83 3.98
C GLN A 57 -1.46 -12.44 3.67
N TRP A 58 -2.12 -11.79 4.64
CA TRP A 58 -2.60 -10.43 4.45
C TRP A 58 -1.48 -9.40 4.28
N ALA A 59 -0.33 -9.63 4.92
CA ALA A 59 0.85 -8.78 4.70
C ALA A 59 1.35 -8.93 3.25
N SER A 60 1.50 -10.16 2.75
CA SER A 60 1.92 -10.42 1.37
C SER A 60 0.97 -9.82 0.34
N VAL A 61 -0.34 -10.00 0.51
CA VAL A 61 -1.35 -9.39 -0.37
C VAL A 61 -1.21 -7.87 -0.39
N ARG A 62 -1.13 -7.26 0.80
CA ARG A 62 -1.00 -5.81 0.94
C ARG A 62 0.28 -5.29 0.28
N ASP A 63 1.41 -5.95 0.52
CA ASP A 63 2.70 -5.55 -0.01
C ASP A 63 2.74 -5.67 -1.53
N THR A 64 2.17 -6.75 -2.09
CA THR A 64 2.02 -6.91 -3.54
C THR A 64 1.16 -5.80 -4.14
N VAL A 65 -0.02 -5.53 -3.58
CA VAL A 65 -0.89 -4.43 -4.06
C VAL A 65 -0.13 -3.11 -4.05
N TYR A 66 0.53 -2.77 -2.93
CA TYR A 66 1.22 -1.49 -2.82
C TYR A 66 2.48 -1.41 -3.68
N SER A 67 3.22 -2.50 -3.88
CA SER A 67 4.39 -2.52 -4.75
C SER A 67 3.99 -2.23 -6.19
N VAL A 68 3.02 -2.99 -6.72
CA VAL A 68 2.51 -2.81 -8.08
C VAL A 68 1.89 -1.42 -8.24
N ALA A 69 1.06 -0.99 -7.29
CA ALA A 69 0.45 0.33 -7.34
C ALA A 69 1.50 1.47 -7.28
N LEU A 70 2.61 1.27 -6.56
CA LEU A 70 3.69 2.25 -6.48
C LEU A 70 4.45 2.38 -7.80
N GLU A 71 4.63 1.29 -8.55
CA GLU A 71 5.27 1.29 -9.87
C GLU A 71 4.45 2.10 -10.88
N TYR A 72 3.13 1.88 -10.91
CA TYR A 72 2.23 2.54 -11.86
C TYR A 72 1.88 3.98 -11.46
N PHE A 73 1.50 4.20 -10.20
CA PHE A 73 0.99 5.50 -9.75
C PHE A 73 2.08 6.41 -9.19
N GLY A 74 3.22 5.87 -8.76
CA GLY A 74 4.30 6.63 -8.16
C GLY A 74 3.94 7.29 -6.83
N ARG A 75 4.93 7.93 -6.19
CA ARG A 75 4.74 8.63 -4.92
C ARG A 75 4.05 9.98 -5.12
N ALA A 76 3.05 10.27 -4.30
CA ALA A 76 2.46 11.60 -4.21
C ALA A 76 3.50 12.58 -3.65
N LYS A 77 3.87 13.60 -4.44
CA LYS A 77 4.69 14.73 -3.96
C LYS A 77 3.78 15.74 -3.26
N ARG A 78 4.16 16.19 -2.06
CA ARG A 78 3.48 17.31 -1.41
C ARG A 78 4.00 18.61 -2.04
N LYS A 79 3.09 19.51 -2.44
CA LYS A 79 3.42 20.83 -3.03
C LYS A 79 4.14 21.80 -2.08
N HIS A 80 4.41 21.42 -0.83
CA HIS A 80 4.96 22.31 0.20
C HIS A 80 6.44 22.08 0.52
N GLN A 81 7.16 21.35 -0.34
CA GLN A 81 8.62 21.27 -0.35
C GLN A 81 9.09 21.68 -1.75
N ALA A 82 9.12 22.99 -1.99
CA ALA A 82 9.82 23.62 -3.11
C ALA A 82 10.82 24.61 -2.49
#